data_AF-A0A939FXD5-F1
#
_entry.id   AF-A0A939FXD5-F1
#
_cell.length_a   1.000
_cell.length_b   1.000
_cell.length_c   1.000
_cell.angle_alpha   90.00
_cell.angle_beta   90.00
_cell.angle_gamma   90.00
#
_symmetry.space_group_name_H-M   'P 1'
#
loop_
_entity.id
_entity.type
_entity.pdbx_description
1 polymer ?
#
loop_
_entity_poly.entity_id
_entity_poly.type
_entity_poly.pdbx_seq_one_letter_code
_entity_poly.pdbx_strand_id
1 'polypeptide(L)'
;MLPSFLRLAAAGFLTLAVAGCTSTASTNTHVMAGAPVTETGGAMQTAFAPTGEAADQSHLAKPYFISFRARNAESYGHTFVVFGRLDQNGRVPYDAKGVLIPSMTEVAGLHPASTSVIPYMLGHVIPVPSETGASDGDTEKAYLLAEWTIPLTAAQYNELVPYIHKLQARSPVWNAVTYNCSAFVGTIARHMGFETPSPLHLPKDYINDLRKMNT
;
A
#
# COMPACT_ATOMS: atom_id res chain seq x y z
N MET A 1 10.49 41.58 76.19
CA MET A 1 11.66 40.77 76.62
C MET A 1 12.13 39.96 75.42
N LEU A 2 13.37 40.17 74.98
CA LEU A 2 14.20 39.29 74.11
C LEU A 2 15.18 38.54 75.05
N PRO A 3 16.01 37.51 74.67
CA PRO A 3 16.18 36.79 73.38
C PRO A 3 16.57 35.26 73.47
N SER A 4 16.92 34.68 72.30
CA SER A 4 17.89 33.58 71.97
C SER A 4 17.59 32.13 72.42
N PHE A 5 17.75 31.07 71.60
CA PHE A 5 18.83 30.70 70.66
C PHE A 5 18.26 29.90 69.44
N LEU A 6 18.61 30.20 68.17
CA LEU A 6 19.76 29.67 67.36
C LEU A 6 19.70 28.13 67.20
N ARG A 7 19.70 27.43 66.04
CA ARG A 7 20.23 27.52 64.66
C ARG A 7 19.41 26.47 63.83
N LEU A 8 19.19 26.47 62.51
CA LEU A 8 20.11 26.52 61.36
C LEU A 8 19.24 26.59 60.09
N ALA A 9 19.68 27.35 59.10
CA ALA A 9 19.11 27.43 57.76
C ALA A 9 19.72 26.38 56.82
N ALA A 10 18.99 25.96 55.78
CA ALA A 10 19.46 25.95 54.40
C ALA A 10 18.35 25.47 53.43
N ALA A 11 18.17 26.24 52.36
CA ALA A 11 17.32 25.95 51.22
C ALA A 11 17.97 24.91 50.27
N GLY A 12 17.15 24.20 49.51
CA GLY A 12 17.61 23.33 48.43
C GLY A 12 16.52 23.07 47.39
N PHE A 13 16.51 23.87 46.32
CA PHE A 13 15.87 23.54 45.05
C PHE A 13 16.61 22.34 44.43
N LEU A 14 15.88 21.33 43.94
CA LEU A 14 16.48 20.27 43.12
C LEU A 14 15.79 20.21 41.75
N THR A 15 16.59 20.54 40.74
CA THR A 15 16.30 20.60 39.31
C THR A 15 16.37 19.22 38.65
N LEU A 16 15.49 18.97 37.67
CA LEU A 16 15.58 17.87 36.71
C LEU A 16 16.88 17.94 35.90
N ALA A 17 17.59 16.81 35.78
CA ALA A 17 18.68 16.64 34.83
C ALA A 17 18.30 15.58 33.78
N VAL A 18 18.30 16.00 32.52
CA VAL A 18 18.19 15.17 31.33
C VAL A 18 19.59 14.62 31.01
N ALA A 19 19.76 13.30 31.03
CA ALA A 19 20.98 12.66 30.56
C ALA A 19 20.79 12.24 29.10
N GLY A 20 21.42 12.97 28.18
CA GLY A 20 21.64 12.53 26.81
C GLY A 20 22.95 11.76 26.71
N CYS A 21 22.91 10.56 26.12
CA CYS A 21 24.11 9.83 25.72
C CYS A 21 24.15 9.73 24.20
N THR A 22 24.98 10.57 23.58
CA THR A 22 25.48 10.36 22.24
C THR A 22 26.66 9.41 22.32
N SER A 23 26.67 8.31 21.57
CA SER A 23 27.90 7.57 21.29
C SER A 23 27.85 6.94 19.89
N THR A 24 28.88 7.30 19.15
CA THR A 24 29.28 6.91 17.80
C THR A 24 29.47 5.40 17.69
N ALA A 25 28.84 4.76 16.71
CA ALA A 25 29.09 3.37 16.38
C ALA A 25 30.33 3.26 15.46
N SER A 26 31.36 2.58 15.97
CA SER A 26 32.55 2.20 15.23
C SER A 26 32.38 0.74 14.76
N THR A 27 32.57 0.51 13.47
CA THR A 27 32.59 -0.81 12.83
C THR A 27 33.80 -1.63 13.28
N ASN A 28 33.59 -2.88 13.69
CA ASN A 28 34.33 -4.03 13.13
C ASN A 28 33.79 -5.39 13.62
N THR A 29 33.77 -6.29 12.64
CA THR A 29 33.32 -7.68 12.56
C THR A 29 34.17 -8.63 13.42
N HIS A 30 33.56 -9.65 14.06
CA HIS A 30 33.88 -11.10 13.88
C HIS A 30 33.31 -12.03 14.99
N VAL A 31 32.85 -13.20 14.51
CA VAL A 31 32.68 -14.54 15.14
C VAL A 31 31.38 -14.89 15.91
N MET A 32 30.55 -15.65 15.19
CA MET A 32 29.67 -16.79 15.53
C MET A 32 29.74 -17.40 16.94
N ALA A 33 28.57 -17.67 17.55
CA ALA A 33 28.13 -19.03 17.96
C ALA A 33 26.74 -19.03 18.65
N GLY A 34 25.74 -19.57 17.94
CA GLY A 34 24.70 -20.48 18.47
C GLY A 34 23.65 -19.98 19.48
N ALA A 35 22.46 -19.61 18.98
CA ALA A 35 21.15 -20.00 19.51
C ALA A 35 20.03 -19.60 18.52
N PRO A 36 18.98 -20.41 18.29
CA PRO A 36 17.96 -20.13 17.29
C PRO A 36 16.89 -19.21 17.88
N VAL A 37 16.59 -18.10 17.22
CA VAL A 37 15.36 -17.35 17.43
C VAL A 37 14.57 -17.32 16.14
N THR A 38 13.44 -18.03 16.17
CA THR A 38 12.39 -18.00 15.17
C THR A 38 11.79 -16.59 15.16
N GLU A 39 12.15 -15.78 14.16
CA GLU A 39 11.43 -14.54 13.85
C GLU A 39 10.34 -14.84 12.82
N THR A 40 9.09 -14.67 13.25
CA THR A 40 7.91 -14.51 12.39
C THR A 40 8.16 -13.32 11.46
N GLY A 41 8.42 -13.63 10.19
CA GLY A 41 8.70 -12.65 9.15
C GLY A 41 7.54 -11.69 8.93
N GLY A 42 7.78 -10.41 9.19
CA GLY A 42 7.06 -9.34 8.51
C GLY A 42 7.38 -9.45 7.02
N ALA A 43 6.35 -9.64 6.21
CA ALA A 43 6.48 -9.70 4.76
C ALA A 43 7.00 -8.36 4.24
N MET A 44 8.31 -8.29 4.01
CA MET A 44 8.93 -7.19 3.29
C MET A 44 8.47 -7.32 1.83
N GLN A 45 7.61 -6.40 1.40
CA GLN A 45 7.21 -6.27 0.00
C GLN A 45 8.48 -6.03 -0.82
N THR A 46 8.88 -7.05 -1.56
CA THR A 46 10.00 -6.96 -2.50
C THR A 46 9.56 -6.05 -3.63
N ALA A 47 10.04 -4.80 -3.63
CA ALA A 47 9.96 -3.95 -4.80
C ALA A 47 10.58 -4.71 -6.00
N PHE A 48 9.82 -4.82 -7.08
CA PHE A 48 10.24 -5.50 -8.30
C PHE A 48 11.50 -4.81 -8.86
N ALA A 49 12.66 -5.42 -8.65
CA ALA A 49 13.90 -5.09 -9.35
C ALA A 49 14.04 -6.07 -10.53
N PRO A 50 14.16 -5.58 -11.78
CA PRO A 50 14.21 -6.47 -12.94
C PRO A 50 15.61 -7.07 -13.04
N THR A 51 15.82 -8.21 -12.40
CA THR A 51 17.01 -9.05 -12.63
C THR A 51 16.54 -10.44 -13.01
N GLY A 52 16.69 -10.80 -14.29
CA GLY A 52 16.89 -12.21 -14.68
C GLY A 52 15.98 -12.82 -15.76
N GLU A 53 14.80 -12.26 -16.06
CA GLU A 53 13.84 -12.85 -17.04
C GLU A 53 13.18 -11.79 -17.95
N ALA A 54 13.93 -10.74 -18.29
CA ALA A 54 13.48 -9.69 -19.20
C ALA A 54 13.58 -10.07 -20.70
N ALA A 55 13.99 -11.30 -21.02
CA ALA A 55 14.43 -11.66 -22.37
C ALA A 55 13.33 -12.15 -23.34
N ASP A 56 12.11 -12.46 -22.89
CA ASP A 56 11.10 -13.14 -23.76
C ASP A 56 9.76 -12.40 -23.86
N GLN A 57 9.83 -11.07 -23.92
CA GLN A 57 8.68 -10.18 -24.11
C GLN A 57 9.00 -9.02 -25.05
N SER A 58 10.20 -9.02 -25.65
CA SER A 58 10.67 -7.94 -26.54
C SER A 58 9.83 -7.81 -27.81
N HIS A 59 9.01 -8.81 -28.15
CA HIS A 59 8.05 -8.76 -29.26
C HIS A 59 6.80 -7.93 -28.94
N LEU A 60 6.42 -7.75 -27.67
CA LEU A 60 5.29 -6.91 -27.32
C LEU A 60 5.72 -5.44 -27.32
N ALA A 61 5.08 -4.62 -28.16
CA ALA A 61 5.30 -3.17 -28.16
C ALA A 61 4.97 -2.51 -26.80
N LYS A 62 4.10 -3.13 -26.01
CA LYS A 62 3.68 -2.70 -24.67
C LYS A 62 3.65 -3.91 -23.72
N PRO A 63 4.80 -4.32 -23.15
CA PRO A 63 4.91 -5.57 -22.38
C PRO A 63 4.42 -5.44 -20.92
N TYR A 64 4.06 -4.24 -20.49
CA TYR A 64 3.56 -3.98 -19.14
C TYR A 64 2.08 -3.64 -19.18
N PHE A 65 1.45 -3.63 -18.01
CA PHE A 65 0.07 -3.20 -17.89
C PHE A 65 -0.22 -2.54 -16.54
N ILE A 66 -1.32 -1.80 -16.51
CA ILE A 66 -2.09 -1.53 -15.31
C ILE A 66 -3.55 -1.89 -15.60
N SER A 67 -4.20 -2.47 -14.62
CA SER A 67 -5.58 -2.92 -14.68
C SER A 67 -6.36 -2.31 -13.53
N PHE A 68 -7.35 -1.50 -13.87
CA PHE A 68 -8.32 -0.91 -12.96
C PHE A 68 -9.42 -1.92 -12.71
N ARG A 69 -9.63 -2.30 -11.46
CA ARG A 69 -10.47 -3.46 -11.11
C ARG A 69 -11.47 -3.15 -10.02
N ALA A 70 -12.59 -3.86 -10.10
CA ALA A 70 -13.52 -4.00 -8.99
C ALA A 70 -13.83 -5.47 -8.77
N ARG A 71 -13.95 -5.86 -7.52
CA ARG A 71 -14.33 -7.22 -7.11
C ARG A 71 -15.42 -7.22 -6.05
N ASN A 72 -16.09 -8.37 -5.90
CA ASN A 72 -17.06 -8.58 -4.84
C ASN A 72 -16.36 -8.69 -3.48
N ALA A 73 -16.96 -8.15 -2.43
CA ALA A 73 -16.43 -8.17 -1.07
C ALA A 73 -17.49 -8.60 -0.06
N GLU A 74 -17.08 -8.89 1.17
CA GLU A 74 -18.01 -8.95 2.30
C GLU A 74 -18.70 -7.58 2.52
N SER A 75 -18.02 -6.49 2.16
CA SER A 75 -18.57 -5.14 2.12
C SER A 75 -19.23 -4.82 0.76
N TYR A 76 -19.41 -3.55 0.42
CA TYR A 76 -19.98 -3.07 -0.85
C TYR A 76 -19.05 -3.25 -2.09
N GLY A 77 -18.03 -4.09 -1.98
CA GLY A 77 -17.00 -4.33 -3.00
C GLY A 77 -15.69 -3.59 -2.73
N HIS A 78 -14.70 -3.81 -3.59
CA HIS A 78 -13.41 -3.13 -3.52
C HIS A 78 -12.94 -2.72 -4.91
N THR A 79 -12.48 -1.46 -5.06
CA THR A 79 -11.71 -1.04 -6.24
C THR A 79 -10.23 -1.05 -5.94
N PHE A 80 -9.43 -1.53 -6.88
CA PHE A 80 -7.98 -1.63 -6.74
C PHE A 80 -7.33 -1.59 -8.12
N VAL A 81 -6.00 -1.51 -8.14
CA VAL A 81 -5.23 -1.68 -9.37
C VAL A 81 -4.33 -2.90 -9.26
N VAL A 82 -4.12 -3.54 -10.40
CA VAL A 82 -3.09 -4.56 -10.59
C VAL A 82 -2.19 -4.11 -11.70
N PHE A 83 -0.89 -4.12 -11.48
CA PHE A 83 0.08 -3.68 -12.47
C PHE A 83 1.26 -4.64 -12.48
N GLY A 84 1.93 -4.73 -13.62
CA GLY A 84 3.01 -5.69 -13.79
C GLY A 84 3.35 -5.94 -15.24
N ARG A 85 3.88 -7.14 -15.48
CA ARG A 85 4.23 -7.65 -16.81
C ARG A 85 3.11 -8.50 -17.36
N LEU A 86 2.82 -8.34 -18.64
CA LEU A 86 1.93 -9.25 -19.37
C LEU A 86 2.64 -10.61 -19.57
N ASP A 87 1.84 -11.66 -19.77
CA ASP A 87 2.32 -12.97 -20.21
C ASP A 87 2.79 -12.93 -21.68
N GLN A 88 3.39 -14.02 -22.19
CA GLN A 88 3.93 -14.07 -23.56
C GLN A 88 2.88 -13.79 -24.64
N ASN A 89 1.60 -13.94 -24.30
CA ASN A 89 0.45 -13.72 -25.17
C ASN A 89 -0.16 -12.31 -25.00
N GLY A 90 0.46 -11.43 -24.22
CA GLY A 90 -0.05 -10.08 -23.95
C GLY A 90 -1.27 -10.06 -23.01
N ARG A 91 -1.42 -11.05 -22.12
CA ARG A 91 -2.52 -11.15 -21.16
C ARG A 91 -2.03 -10.86 -19.74
N VAL A 92 -2.95 -10.43 -18.87
CA VAL A 92 -2.69 -10.39 -17.42
C VAL A 92 -2.38 -11.82 -16.95
N PRO A 93 -1.25 -12.05 -16.25
CA PRO A 93 -0.81 -13.38 -15.87
C PRO A 93 -1.62 -13.91 -14.67
N TYR A 94 -2.32 -15.03 -14.89
CA TYR A 94 -3.00 -15.81 -13.87
C TYR A 94 -2.48 -17.25 -13.90
N ASP A 95 -2.47 -17.93 -12.76
CA ASP A 95 -2.21 -19.36 -12.66
C ASP A 95 -3.42 -20.20 -13.15
N ALA A 96 -3.26 -21.52 -13.11
CA ALA A 96 -4.31 -22.46 -13.54
C ALA A 96 -5.60 -22.39 -12.67
N LYS A 97 -5.53 -21.80 -11.48
CA LYS A 97 -6.67 -21.60 -10.57
C LYS A 97 -7.31 -20.22 -10.73
N GLY A 98 -6.76 -19.37 -11.60
CA GLY A 98 -7.24 -18.00 -11.81
C GLY A 98 -6.75 -17.02 -10.75
N VAL A 99 -5.63 -17.30 -10.08
CA VAL A 99 -4.95 -16.41 -9.13
C VAL A 99 -3.84 -15.66 -9.84
N LEU A 100 -3.68 -14.36 -9.59
CA LEU A 100 -2.58 -13.57 -10.14
C LEU A 100 -1.21 -14.20 -9.82
N ILE A 101 -0.29 -14.18 -10.79
CA ILE A 101 1.07 -14.71 -10.61
C ILE A 101 1.93 -13.66 -9.87
N PRO A 102 2.31 -13.88 -8.59
CA PRO A 102 2.93 -12.82 -7.77
C PRO A 102 4.31 -12.37 -8.25
N SER A 103 5.05 -13.22 -8.99
CA SER A 103 6.34 -12.84 -9.57
C SER A 103 6.23 -11.87 -10.75
N MET A 104 5.02 -11.66 -11.28
CA MET A 104 4.78 -10.83 -12.46
C MET A 104 3.88 -9.63 -12.18
N THR A 105 3.20 -9.59 -11.03
CA THR A 105 2.17 -8.59 -10.72
C THR A 105 2.24 -8.11 -9.29
N GLU A 106 1.91 -6.84 -9.11
CA GLU A 106 1.69 -6.18 -7.83
C GLU A 106 0.24 -5.69 -7.75
N VAL A 107 -0.28 -5.62 -6.53
CA VAL A 107 -1.63 -5.14 -6.22
C VAL A 107 -1.52 -3.89 -5.36
N ALA A 108 -2.26 -2.84 -5.72
CA ALA A 108 -2.41 -1.66 -4.88
C ALA A 108 -3.91 -1.31 -4.71
N GLY A 109 -4.35 -1.30 -3.47
CA GLY A 109 -5.69 -0.92 -3.05
C GLY A 109 -5.64 0.10 -1.91
N LEU A 110 -6.80 0.51 -1.40
CA LEU A 110 -6.88 1.22 -0.12
C LEU A 110 -8.11 0.73 0.64
N HIS A 111 -7.88 0.09 1.77
CA HIS A 111 -8.94 -0.46 2.63
C HIS A 111 -8.57 -0.28 4.11
N PRO A 112 -9.54 -0.36 5.03
CA PRO A 112 -9.24 -0.45 6.46
C PRO A 112 -8.21 -1.54 6.76
N ALA A 113 -7.29 -1.26 7.67
CA ALA A 113 -6.31 -2.21 8.19
C ALA A 113 -6.97 -3.17 9.21
N SER A 114 -8.01 -3.88 8.77
CA SER A 114 -8.78 -4.80 9.60
C SER A 114 -9.61 -5.75 8.75
N THR A 115 -9.84 -6.96 9.28
CA THR A 115 -10.82 -7.93 8.77
C THR A 115 -12.16 -7.84 9.50
N SER A 116 -12.31 -6.95 10.49
CA SER A 116 -13.56 -6.75 11.22
C SER A 116 -14.46 -5.73 10.54
N VAL A 117 -15.77 -5.96 10.57
CA VAL A 117 -16.78 -4.98 10.14
C VAL A 117 -16.73 -3.68 10.98
N ILE A 118 -16.23 -3.71 12.21
CA ILE A 118 -16.29 -2.56 13.13
C ILE A 118 -15.46 -1.37 12.60
N PRO A 119 -14.16 -1.50 12.27
CA PRO A 119 -13.40 -0.41 11.64
C PRO A 119 -13.98 0.06 10.30
N TYR A 120 -14.58 -0.84 9.50
CA TYR A 120 -15.28 -0.44 8.28
C TYR A 120 -16.45 0.50 8.58
N MET A 121 -17.28 0.19 9.57
CA MET A 121 -18.40 1.04 9.97
C MET A 121 -17.91 2.37 10.57
N LEU A 122 -16.90 2.34 11.45
CA LEU A 122 -16.32 3.55 12.03
C LEU A 122 -15.73 4.47 10.95
N GLY A 123 -15.11 3.87 9.93
CA GLY A 123 -14.51 4.57 8.79
C GLY A 123 -15.48 5.40 7.95
N HIS A 124 -16.80 5.24 8.15
CA HIS A 124 -17.81 6.13 7.54
C HIS A 124 -17.96 7.47 8.27
N VAL A 125 -17.54 7.53 9.54
CA VAL A 125 -17.70 8.72 10.40
C VAL A 125 -16.35 9.37 10.70
N ILE A 126 -15.34 8.57 11.00
CA ILE A 126 -13.98 9.03 11.33
C ILE A 126 -12.93 8.29 10.50
N PRO A 127 -11.78 8.89 10.15
CA PRO A 127 -10.70 8.15 9.51
C PRO A 127 -10.20 6.99 10.39
N VAL A 128 -9.91 5.85 9.76
CA VAL A 128 -9.35 4.66 10.42
C VAL A 128 -8.03 4.26 9.76
N PRO A 129 -7.12 3.55 10.44
CA PRO A 129 -5.90 3.05 9.81
C PRO A 129 -6.20 2.23 8.56
N SER A 130 -5.33 2.33 7.55
CA SER A 130 -5.49 1.65 6.28
C SER A 130 -4.30 0.79 5.88
N GLU A 131 -4.59 -0.20 5.06
CA GLU A 131 -3.63 -0.99 4.30
C GLU A 131 -3.78 -0.67 2.81
N THR A 132 -2.70 -0.87 2.06
CA THR A 132 -2.65 -0.49 0.65
C THR A 132 -2.18 -1.60 -0.30
N GLY A 133 -1.98 -2.82 0.22
CA GLY A 133 -1.68 -4.01 -0.57
C GLY A 133 -2.92 -4.68 -1.12
N ALA A 134 -2.80 -5.99 -1.39
CA ALA A 134 -3.94 -6.83 -1.70
C ALA A 134 -4.80 -7.08 -0.46
N SER A 135 -6.11 -7.03 -0.64
CA SER A 135 -7.11 -7.56 0.29
C SER A 135 -7.67 -8.90 -0.21
N ASP A 136 -8.39 -9.61 0.66
CA ASP A 136 -9.01 -10.90 0.31
C ASP A 136 -9.88 -10.79 -0.95
N GLY A 137 -9.63 -11.67 -1.92
CA GLY A 137 -10.31 -11.72 -3.21
C GLY A 137 -9.78 -10.79 -4.31
N ASP A 138 -8.75 -9.97 -4.06
CA ASP A 138 -8.17 -9.09 -5.09
C ASP A 138 -7.29 -9.84 -6.10
N THR A 139 -6.83 -11.05 -5.76
CA THR A 139 -5.92 -11.83 -6.62
C THR A 139 -6.64 -12.82 -7.52
N GLU A 140 -7.87 -13.19 -7.18
CA GLU A 140 -8.63 -14.23 -7.82
C GLU A 140 -9.60 -13.65 -8.84
N LYS A 141 -9.48 -14.12 -10.08
CA LYS A 141 -10.36 -13.75 -11.18
C LYS A 141 -11.84 -14.04 -10.89
N ALA A 142 -12.11 -15.06 -10.08
CA ALA A 142 -13.46 -15.50 -9.72
C ALA A 142 -14.29 -14.42 -9.01
N TYR A 143 -13.66 -13.45 -8.34
CA TYR A 143 -14.36 -12.38 -7.64
C TYR A 143 -14.48 -11.09 -8.44
N LEU A 144 -13.86 -10.99 -9.62
CA LEU A 144 -13.89 -9.77 -10.43
C LEU A 144 -15.30 -9.44 -10.93
N LEU A 145 -15.70 -8.19 -10.72
CA LEU A 145 -16.96 -7.62 -11.17
C LEU A 145 -16.78 -6.69 -12.37
N ALA A 146 -15.63 -6.01 -12.46
CA ALA A 146 -15.26 -5.14 -13.58
C ALA A 146 -13.74 -5.06 -13.71
N GLU A 147 -13.26 -4.92 -14.94
CA GLU A 147 -11.85 -4.77 -15.26
C GLU A 147 -11.67 -3.85 -16.48
N TRP A 148 -10.74 -2.90 -16.36
CA TRP A 148 -10.25 -2.10 -17.48
C TRP A 148 -8.73 -2.10 -17.49
N THR A 149 -8.16 -2.85 -18.43
CA THR A 149 -6.70 -3.05 -18.55
C THR A 149 -6.12 -2.19 -19.65
N ILE A 150 -5.04 -1.48 -19.32
CA ILE A 150 -4.31 -0.59 -20.22
C ILE A 150 -2.90 -1.16 -20.40
N PRO A 151 -2.50 -1.49 -21.65
CA PRO A 151 -1.13 -1.87 -21.93
C PRO A 151 -0.21 -0.64 -21.86
N LEU A 152 0.97 -0.81 -21.28
CA LEU A 152 1.95 0.23 -21.01
C LEU A 152 3.28 -0.08 -21.70
N THR A 153 3.94 0.96 -22.20
CA THR A 153 5.36 0.88 -22.58
C THR A 153 6.23 0.80 -21.32
N ALA A 154 7.51 0.41 -21.48
CA ALA A 154 8.46 0.43 -20.37
C ALA A 154 8.61 1.82 -19.74
N ALA A 155 8.60 2.88 -20.55
CA ALA A 155 8.70 4.25 -20.06
C ALA A 155 7.49 4.64 -19.19
N GLN A 156 6.27 4.30 -19.63
CA GLN A 156 5.05 4.57 -18.86
C GLN A 156 5.04 3.77 -17.55
N TYR A 157 5.45 2.50 -17.60
CA TYR A 157 5.51 1.65 -16.41
C TYR A 157 6.51 2.18 -15.38
N ASN A 158 7.72 2.54 -15.82
CA ASN A 158 8.78 3.05 -14.95
C ASN A 158 8.47 4.41 -14.32
N GLU A 159 7.58 5.18 -14.93
CA GLU A 159 7.06 6.42 -14.35
C GLU A 159 5.95 6.14 -13.33
N LEU A 160 5.01 5.26 -13.69
CA LEU A 160 3.80 4.99 -12.91
C LEU A 160 4.06 4.22 -11.62
N VAL A 161 4.93 3.20 -11.64
CA VAL A 161 5.15 2.32 -10.47
C VAL A 161 5.68 3.08 -9.25
N PRO A 162 6.73 3.92 -9.35
CA PRO A 162 7.18 4.72 -8.22
C PRO A 162 6.09 5.66 -7.68
N TYR A 163 5.23 6.18 -8.54
CA TYR A 163 4.09 7.00 -8.11
C TYR A 163 3.11 6.19 -7.26
N ILE A 164 2.74 4.97 -7.69
CA ILE A 164 1.85 4.08 -6.95
C ILE A 164 2.46 3.72 -5.60
N HIS A 165 3.74 3.32 -5.56
CA HIS A 165 4.42 3.00 -4.29
C HIS A 165 4.47 4.20 -3.33
N LYS A 166 4.71 5.41 -3.85
CA LYS A 166 4.64 6.65 -3.04
C LYS A 166 3.21 6.92 -2.54
N LEU A 167 2.19 6.64 -3.36
CA LEU A 167 0.79 6.78 -2.99
C LEU A 167 0.40 5.81 -1.87
N GLN A 168 0.85 4.56 -1.95
CA GLN A 168 0.66 3.55 -0.91
C GLN A 168 1.30 4.01 0.41
N ALA A 169 2.56 4.45 0.37
CA ALA A 169 3.29 4.91 1.56
C ALA A 169 2.68 6.14 2.25
N ARG A 170 2.00 7.02 1.50
CA ARG A 170 1.40 8.25 2.03
C ARG A 170 -0.08 8.15 2.39
N SER A 171 -0.68 6.95 2.30
CA SER A 171 -2.10 6.73 2.60
C SER A 171 -2.25 5.91 3.88
N PRO A 172 -2.00 6.50 5.06
CA PRO A 172 -2.03 5.77 6.34
C PRO A 172 -3.45 5.58 6.90
N VAL A 173 -4.44 6.28 6.33
CA VAL A 173 -5.83 6.23 6.78
C VAL A 173 -6.80 6.05 5.62
N TRP A 174 -7.95 5.46 5.94
CA TRP A 174 -9.09 5.26 5.07
C TRP A 174 -10.32 5.96 5.67
N ASN A 175 -11.15 6.53 4.80
CA ASN A 175 -12.47 7.02 5.15
C ASN A 175 -13.45 6.76 3.99
N ALA A 176 -14.61 6.19 4.28
CA ALA A 176 -15.56 5.75 3.26
C ALA A 176 -16.05 6.88 2.35
N VAL A 177 -16.11 8.11 2.86
CA VAL A 177 -16.69 9.27 2.16
C VAL A 177 -15.63 10.15 1.54
N THR A 178 -14.54 10.44 2.25
CA THR A 178 -13.55 11.44 1.81
C THR A 178 -12.38 10.85 1.04
N TYR A 179 -11.88 9.68 1.44
CA TYR A 179 -10.75 9.02 0.78
C TYR A 179 -10.81 7.50 0.97
N ASN A 180 -11.50 6.87 0.02
CA ASN A 180 -11.79 5.43 0.00
C ASN A 180 -11.01 4.72 -1.13
N CYS A 181 -11.32 3.44 -1.36
CA CYS A 181 -10.71 2.64 -2.41
C CYS A 181 -10.85 3.29 -3.80
N SER A 182 -12.03 3.79 -4.16
CA SER A 182 -12.28 4.43 -5.45
C SER A 182 -11.53 5.75 -5.60
N ALA A 183 -11.42 6.54 -4.52
CA ALA A 183 -10.65 7.78 -4.51
C ALA A 183 -9.14 7.52 -4.69
N PHE A 184 -8.61 6.46 -4.08
CA PHE A 184 -7.24 6.01 -4.26
C PHE A 184 -6.98 5.62 -5.71
N VAL A 185 -7.83 4.76 -6.28
CA VAL A 185 -7.75 4.34 -7.68
C VAL A 185 -7.88 5.53 -8.63
N GLY A 186 -8.80 6.45 -8.37
CA GLY A 186 -8.97 7.68 -9.14
C GLY A 186 -7.74 8.60 -9.10
N THR A 187 -6.98 8.59 -8.01
CA THR A 187 -5.74 9.35 -7.91
C THR A 187 -4.67 8.80 -8.85
N ILE A 188 -4.59 7.47 -8.98
CA ILE A 188 -3.72 6.80 -9.98
C ILE A 188 -4.20 7.11 -11.40
N ALA A 189 -5.51 6.97 -11.67
CA ALA A 189 -6.07 7.25 -12.99
C ALA A 189 -5.84 8.71 -13.44
N ARG A 190 -6.04 9.69 -12.55
CA ARG A 190 -5.75 11.10 -12.83
C ARG A 190 -4.27 11.37 -13.07
N HIS A 191 -3.36 10.69 -12.36
CA HIS A 191 -1.93 10.79 -12.63
C HIS A 191 -1.57 10.32 -14.04
N MET A 192 -2.27 9.30 -14.54
CA MET A 192 -2.16 8.83 -15.92
C MET A 192 -2.87 9.74 -16.95
N GLY A 193 -3.53 10.81 -16.52
CA GLY A 193 -4.24 11.76 -17.38
C GLY A 193 -5.70 11.39 -17.70
N PHE A 194 -6.29 10.44 -16.99
CA PHE A 194 -7.69 10.05 -17.19
C PHE A 194 -8.68 10.88 -16.40
N GLU A 195 -9.88 11.03 -16.95
CA GLU A 195 -11.04 11.52 -16.20
C GLU A 195 -11.51 10.43 -15.22
N THR A 196 -12.07 10.84 -14.08
CA THR A 196 -12.52 9.89 -13.04
C THR A 196 -13.96 10.18 -12.59
N PRO A 197 -14.79 9.14 -12.42
CA PRO A 197 -16.12 9.29 -11.84
C PRO A 197 -16.04 9.65 -10.35
N SER A 198 -17.19 9.92 -9.74
CA SER A 198 -17.27 10.18 -8.30
C SER A 198 -16.82 8.95 -7.50
N PRO A 199 -15.93 9.10 -6.49
CA PRO A 199 -15.45 7.98 -5.68
C PRO A 199 -16.53 7.39 -4.76
N LEU A 200 -17.74 7.96 -4.73
CA LEU A 200 -18.88 7.44 -3.98
C LEU A 200 -19.70 6.40 -4.77
N HIS A 201 -19.38 6.17 -6.05
CA HIS A 201 -19.97 5.09 -6.82
C HIS A 201 -19.60 3.74 -6.20
N LEU A 202 -20.51 2.76 -6.35
CA LEU A 202 -20.18 1.39 -6.03
C LEU A 202 -18.99 0.93 -6.91
N PRO A 203 -18.06 0.12 -6.38
CA PRO A 203 -16.82 -0.25 -7.06
C PRO A 203 -16.97 -0.71 -8.51
N LYS A 204 -17.96 -1.59 -8.79
CA LYS A 204 -18.24 -2.07 -10.14
C LYS A 204 -18.59 -0.92 -11.09
N ASP A 205 -19.49 -0.04 -10.67
CA ASP A 205 -19.96 1.08 -11.48
C ASP A 205 -18.85 2.12 -11.66
N TYR A 206 -18.07 2.37 -10.61
CA TYR A 206 -16.89 3.23 -10.68
C TYR A 206 -15.93 2.80 -11.80
N ILE A 207 -15.58 1.51 -11.89
CA ILE A 207 -14.64 1.02 -12.91
C ILE A 207 -15.27 1.02 -14.31
N ASN A 208 -16.56 0.68 -14.42
CA ASN A 208 -17.27 0.74 -15.70
C ASN A 208 -17.36 2.17 -16.24
N ASP A 209 -17.68 3.13 -15.38
CA ASP A 209 -17.76 4.55 -15.74
C ASP A 209 -16.37 5.11 -16.04
N LEU A 210 -15.36 4.75 -15.24
CA LEU A 210 -13.96 5.11 -15.50
C LEU A 210 -13.54 4.69 -16.90
N ARG A 211 -13.84 3.44 -17.30
CA ARG A 211 -13.56 2.98 -18.66
C ARG A 211 -14.34 3.81 -19.69
N LYS A 212 -15.65 3.96 -19.50
CA LYS A 212 -16.53 4.67 -20.44
C LYS A 212 -16.12 6.12 -20.70
N MET A 213 -15.57 6.81 -19.69
CA MET A 213 -15.10 8.20 -19.83
C MET A 213 -13.82 8.32 -20.65
N ASN A 214 -13.06 7.23 -20.84
CA ASN A 214 -11.70 7.27 -21.36
C ASN A 214 -11.48 6.33 -22.57
N THR A 215 -12.55 5.83 -23.19
CA THR A 215 -12.54 4.97 -24.39
C THR A 215 -13.63 5.37 -25.36
#